data_AF-A0A6G7XIE6-F1
#
_entry.id   AF-A0A6G7XIE6-F1
#
_cell.length_a   1.000
_cell.length_b   1.000
_cell.length_c   1.000
_cell.angle_alpha   90.00
_cell.angle_beta   90.00
_cell.angle_gamma   90.00
#
_symmetry.space_group_name_H-M   'P 1'
#
loop_
_entity.id
_entity.type
_entity.pdbx_description
1 polymer ?
#
loop_
_entity_poly.entity_id
_entity_poly.type
_entity_poly.pdbx_seq_one_letter_code
_entity_poly.pdbx_strand_id
1 'polypeptide(L)'
;MTTTARELNGNLILDFGDGTDYTVYPVPGKIGIEIQAILVGITMGTTGHEHGSERLASDTEKIAKLALGVPVKGRTNKRWAEFDKLRSARATVVSQAAVLWNTGGGGIDAVMDLLEEGGGYPKALGRVMQSSGLGDQWKILRTWLDGVGLTSETASTPNLTGGLNTSV
;
A
#
# COMPACT_ATOMS: atom_id res chain seq x y z
N MET A 1 0.09 -2.33 -21.34
CA MET A 1 0.72 -0.99 -21.24
C MET A 1 1.31 -0.88 -19.85
N THR A 2 2.62 -0.65 -19.77
CA THR A 2 3.36 -0.73 -18.51
C THR A 2 3.51 0.67 -17.94
N THR A 3 3.00 0.90 -16.72
CA THR A 3 3.23 2.17 -16.01
C THR A 3 4.68 2.20 -15.54
N THR A 4 5.36 3.33 -15.72
CA THR A 4 6.75 3.52 -15.29
C THR A 4 6.87 4.73 -14.36
N ALA A 5 7.94 4.76 -13.57
CA ALA A 5 8.23 5.87 -12.66
C ALA A 5 9.61 6.47 -12.98
N ARG A 6 9.78 7.76 -12.73
CA ARG A 6 11.09 8.42 -12.74
C ARG A 6 11.11 9.61 -11.81
N GLU A 7 12.28 9.94 -11.28
CA GLU A 7 12.49 11.18 -10.54
C GLU A 7 12.87 12.30 -11.51
N LEU A 8 12.19 13.44 -11.43
CA LEU A 8 12.49 14.64 -12.21
C LEU A 8 12.31 15.89 -11.34
N ASN A 9 13.41 16.65 -11.16
CA ASN A 9 13.43 17.87 -10.34
C ASN A 9 12.90 17.67 -8.91
N GLY A 10 13.23 16.53 -8.29
CA GLY A 10 12.76 16.16 -6.94
C GLY A 10 11.28 15.76 -6.85
N ASN A 11 10.61 15.57 -8.00
CA ASN A 11 9.25 15.07 -8.08
C ASN A 11 9.24 13.64 -8.64
N LEU A 12 8.24 12.86 -8.24
CA LEU A 12 7.96 11.59 -8.87
C LEU A 12 7.06 11.83 -10.09
N ILE A 13 7.48 11.32 -11.25
CA ILE A 13 6.68 11.30 -12.47
C ILE A 13 6.26 9.86 -12.74
N LEU A 14 4.95 9.65 -12.87
CA LEU A 14 4.35 8.39 -13.29
C LEU A 14 3.90 8.51 -14.74
N ASP A 15 4.47 7.70 -15.62
CA ASP A 15 4.11 7.63 -17.04
C ASP A 15 3.25 6.40 -17.27
N PHE A 16 2.03 6.59 -17.76
CA PHE A 16 1.07 5.51 -17.97
C PHE A 16 1.25 4.76 -19.31
N GLY A 17 2.20 5.19 -20.15
CA GLY A 17 2.50 4.58 -21.44
C GLY A 17 1.54 4.95 -22.57
N ASP A 18 0.62 5.90 -22.34
CA ASP A 18 -0.33 6.43 -23.32
C ASP A 18 -0.09 7.92 -23.63
N GLY A 19 1.10 8.44 -23.26
CA GLY A 19 1.45 9.86 -23.38
C GLY A 19 0.84 10.73 -22.27
N THR A 20 0.23 10.13 -21.25
CA THR A 20 -0.20 10.86 -20.04
C THR A 20 0.74 10.58 -18.87
N ASP A 21 1.18 11.67 -18.25
CA ASP A 21 2.02 11.65 -17.05
C ASP A 21 1.24 12.21 -15.85
N TYR A 22 1.52 11.68 -14.66
CA TYR A 22 1.06 12.23 -13.39
C TYR A 22 2.26 12.63 -12.52
N THR A 23 2.24 13.86 -12.01
CA THR A 23 3.30 14.37 -11.13
C THR A 23 2.88 14.27 -9.67
N VAL A 24 3.67 13.55 -8.88
CA VAL A 24 3.59 13.56 -7.42
C VAL A 24 4.68 14.48 -6.89
N TYR A 25 4.25 15.53 -6.20
CA TYR A 25 5.14 16.50 -5.57
C TYR A 25 5.66 15.98 -4.23
N PRO A 26 6.90 16.34 -3.85
CA PRO A 26 7.42 16.03 -2.53
C PRO A 26 6.62 16.77 -1.45
N VAL A 27 6.44 16.12 -0.30
CA VAL A 27 5.85 16.73 0.89
C VAL A 27 6.92 17.11 1.90
N PRO A 28 6.67 18.08 2.79
CA PRO A 28 7.56 18.37 3.91
C PRO A 28 7.83 17.12 4.77
N GLY A 29 9.07 16.94 5.24
CA GLY A 29 9.46 15.74 6.00
C GLY A 29 8.59 15.46 7.24
N LYS A 30 8.07 16.50 7.91
CA LYS A 30 7.10 16.34 9.02
C LYS A 30 5.83 15.61 8.58
N ILE A 31 5.35 15.87 7.37
CA ILE A 31 4.21 15.17 6.78
C ILE A 31 4.60 13.73 6.43
N GLY A 32 5.82 13.51 5.91
CA GLY A 32 6.31 12.15 5.63
C GLY A 32 6.35 11.25 6.87
N ILE A 33 6.74 11.78 8.02
CA ILE A 33 6.68 11.06 9.31
C ILE A 33 5.23 10.75 9.71
N GLU A 34 4.29 11.67 9.48
CA GLU A 34 2.87 11.42 9.76
C GLU A 34 2.28 10.34 8.83
N ILE A 35 2.62 10.38 7.54
CA ILE A 35 2.26 9.34 6.56
C ILE A 35 2.79 7.99 7.04
N GLN A 36 4.04 7.92 7.49
CA GLN A 36 4.67 6.69 7.99
C GLN A 36 3.94 6.13 9.21
N ALA A 37 3.61 6.97 10.19
CA ALA A 37 2.90 6.54 11.40
C ALA A 37 1.51 5.95 11.07
N ILE A 38 0.76 6.61 10.18
CA ILE A 38 -0.55 6.12 9.73
C ILE A 38 -0.39 4.82 8.93
N LEU A 39 0.59 4.75 8.03
CA LEU A 39 0.85 3.57 7.21
C LEU A 39 1.17 2.35 8.06
N VAL A 40 2.01 2.51 9.08
CA VAL A 40 2.36 1.45 10.03
C VAL A 40 1.12 1.00 10.79
N GLY A 41 0.30 1.94 11.29
CA GLY A 41 -0.92 1.59 12.03
C GLY A 41 -1.94 0.81 11.20
N ILE A 42 -2.13 1.20 9.94
CA ILE A 42 -2.99 0.49 8.99
C ILE A 42 -2.40 -0.90 8.68
N THR A 43 -1.10 -0.96 8.40
CA THR A 43 -0.41 -2.17 7.94
C THR A 43 -0.32 -3.24 9.03
N MET A 44 -0.06 -2.83 10.27
CA MET A 44 0.00 -3.72 11.43
C MET A 44 -1.40 -4.06 11.99
N GLY A 45 -2.46 -3.51 11.40
CA GLY A 45 -3.84 -3.76 11.79
C GLY A 45 -4.28 -3.06 13.09
N THR A 46 -3.44 -2.25 13.73
CA THR A 46 -3.78 -1.56 14.98
C THR A 46 -4.93 -0.57 14.77
N THR A 47 -4.92 0.18 13.67
CA THR A 47 -6.01 1.13 13.35
C THR A 47 -7.37 0.45 13.26
N GLY A 48 -7.44 -0.69 12.55
CA GLY A 48 -8.69 -1.43 12.39
C GLY A 48 -9.13 -2.13 13.67
N HIS A 49 -8.18 -2.70 14.41
CA HIS A 49 -8.47 -3.43 15.65
C HIS A 49 -8.94 -2.51 16.78
N GLU A 50 -8.26 -1.39 17.00
CA GLU A 50 -8.52 -0.53 18.16
C GLU A 50 -9.64 0.49 17.91
N HIS A 51 -9.89 0.86 16.65
CA HIS A 51 -10.77 1.98 16.31
C HIS A 51 -11.85 1.63 15.29
N GLY A 52 -11.88 0.41 14.75
CA GLY A 52 -12.91 -0.07 13.83
C GLY A 52 -12.74 0.39 12.37
N SER A 53 -13.66 -0.06 11.53
CA SER A 53 -13.62 0.11 10.07
C SER A 53 -13.77 1.56 9.60
N GLU A 54 -14.57 2.37 10.31
CA GLU A 54 -14.73 3.79 9.98
C GLU A 54 -13.42 4.57 10.13
N ARG A 55 -12.67 4.28 11.20
CA ARG A 55 -11.37 4.92 11.40
C ARG A 55 -10.35 4.44 10.38
N LEU A 56 -10.35 3.15 10.05
CA LEU A 56 -9.50 2.60 8.99
C LEU A 56 -9.76 3.30 7.64
N ALA A 57 -11.03 3.49 7.26
CA ALA A 57 -11.39 4.21 6.04
C ALA A 57 -10.93 5.68 6.09
N SER A 58 -11.18 6.36 7.21
CA SER A 58 -10.74 7.75 7.41
C SER A 58 -9.22 7.90 7.35
N ASP A 59 -8.46 6.99 7.96
CA ASP A 59 -7.00 7.04 7.97
C ASP A 59 -6.42 6.68 6.59
N THR A 60 -7.06 5.78 5.84
CA THR A 60 -6.72 5.45 4.45
C THR A 60 -6.94 6.65 3.51
N GLU A 61 -8.05 7.38 3.66
CA GLU A 61 -8.29 8.59 2.90
C GLU A 61 -7.31 9.70 3.29
N LYS A 62 -7.04 9.84 4.60
CA LYS A 62 -6.11 10.83 5.13
C LYS A 62 -4.70 10.63 4.60
N ILE A 63 -4.17 9.40 4.62
CA ILE A 63 -2.82 9.14 4.13
C ILE A 63 -2.68 9.43 2.64
N ALA A 64 -3.69 9.09 1.82
CA ALA A 64 -3.69 9.41 0.39
C ALA A 64 -3.69 10.92 0.15
N LYS A 65 -4.52 11.68 0.88
CA LYS A 65 -4.55 13.15 0.80
C LYS A 65 -3.21 13.76 1.19
N LEU A 66 -2.63 13.33 2.32
CA LEU A 66 -1.32 13.81 2.78
C LEU A 66 -0.23 13.52 1.75
N ALA A 67 -0.18 12.31 1.21
CA ALA A 67 0.80 11.88 0.22
C ALA A 67 0.69 12.63 -1.11
N LEU A 68 -0.51 13.09 -1.50
CA LEU A 68 -0.72 13.94 -2.67
C LEU A 68 -0.48 15.44 -2.38
N GLY A 69 -0.03 15.78 -1.17
CA GLY A 69 0.17 17.16 -0.74
C GLY A 69 -1.14 17.95 -0.68
N VAL A 70 -2.25 17.29 -0.34
CA VAL A 70 -3.55 17.91 -0.12
C VAL A 70 -3.65 18.33 1.35
N PRO A 71 -3.88 19.63 1.65
CA PRO A 71 -4.03 20.06 3.02
C PRO A 71 -5.31 19.45 3.60
N VAL A 72 -5.20 18.91 4.81
CA VAL A 72 -6.32 18.27 5.54
C VAL A 72 -7.43 19.28 5.91
N LYS A 73 -7.12 20.59 5.88
CA LYS A 73 -8.06 21.68 6.17
C LYS A 73 -8.04 22.72 5.04
N GLY A 74 -9.21 23.00 4.45
CA GLY A 74 -9.40 24.03 3.42
C GLY A 74 -10.31 23.59 2.27
N ARG A 75 -11.03 24.53 1.65
CA ARG A 75 -11.91 24.27 0.50
C ARG A 75 -11.10 23.81 -0.71
N THR A 76 -11.62 22.79 -1.39
CA THR A 76 -11.31 22.36 -2.78
C THR A 76 -9.84 22.50 -3.20
N ASN A 77 -9.06 21.42 -3.05
CA ASN A 77 -7.71 21.38 -3.62
C ASN A 77 -7.77 20.91 -5.07
N LYS A 78 -7.20 21.69 -5.99
CA LYS A 78 -7.01 21.33 -7.40
C LYS A 78 -6.34 19.96 -7.57
N ARG A 79 -5.36 19.62 -6.74
CA ARG A 79 -4.65 18.33 -6.76
C ARG A 79 -5.56 17.14 -6.45
N TRP A 80 -6.43 17.29 -5.45
CA TRP A 80 -7.41 16.25 -5.13
C TRP A 80 -8.44 16.10 -6.25
N ALA A 81 -8.90 17.22 -6.82
CA ALA A 81 -9.82 17.20 -7.95
C ALA A 81 -9.19 16.64 -9.25
N GLU A 82 -7.87 16.78 -9.43
CA GLU A 82 -7.12 16.16 -10.53
C GLU A 82 -6.97 14.65 -10.31
N PHE A 83 -6.67 14.24 -9.08
CA PHE A 83 -6.63 12.84 -8.68
C PHE A 83 -7.99 12.14 -8.84
N ASP A 84 -9.08 12.76 -8.39
CA ASP A 84 -10.45 12.20 -8.48
C ASP A 84 -10.93 12.01 -9.93
N LYS A 85 -10.31 12.68 -10.91
CA LYS A 85 -10.62 12.49 -12.34
C LYS A 85 -9.94 11.27 -12.94
N LEU A 86 -8.97 10.68 -12.26
CA LEU A 86 -8.28 9.49 -12.74
C LEU A 86 -9.24 8.30 -12.75
N ARG A 87 -9.09 7.42 -13.75
CA ARG A 87 -9.76 6.11 -13.73
C ARG A 87 -9.29 5.33 -12.50
N SER A 88 -10.18 4.52 -11.91
CA SER A 88 -9.92 3.75 -10.68
C SER A 88 -8.56 3.04 -10.67
N ALA A 89 -8.18 2.34 -11.75
CA ALA A 89 -6.89 1.66 -11.83
C ALA A 89 -5.68 2.62 -11.73
N ARG A 90 -5.74 3.79 -12.37
CA ARG A 90 -4.67 4.82 -12.28
C ARG A 90 -4.68 5.50 -10.92
N ALA A 91 -5.86 5.78 -10.36
CA ALA A 91 -5.99 6.36 -9.04
C ALA A 91 -5.34 5.46 -7.97
N THR A 92 -5.54 4.14 -8.04
CA THR A 92 -4.89 3.18 -7.15
C THR A 92 -3.36 3.27 -7.26
N VAL A 93 -2.81 3.16 -8.48
CA VAL A 93 -1.36 3.22 -8.70
C VAL A 93 -0.77 4.55 -8.23
N VAL A 94 -1.40 5.68 -8.59
CA VAL A 94 -0.96 7.02 -8.18
C VAL A 94 -0.99 7.17 -6.67
N SER A 95 -2.06 6.72 -5.99
CA SER A 95 -2.16 6.84 -4.53
C SER A 95 -1.09 6.01 -3.82
N GLN A 96 -0.88 4.76 -4.24
CA GLN A 96 0.14 3.88 -3.64
C GLN A 96 1.55 4.41 -3.90
N ALA A 97 1.85 4.80 -5.13
CA ALA A 97 3.13 5.39 -5.49
C ALA A 97 3.39 6.69 -4.73
N ALA A 98 2.37 7.55 -4.56
CA ALA A 98 2.50 8.78 -3.79
C ALA A 98 2.80 8.48 -2.30
N VAL A 99 2.11 7.51 -1.70
CA VAL A 99 2.38 7.09 -0.31
C VAL A 99 3.81 6.55 -0.18
N LEU A 100 4.23 5.65 -1.06
CA LEU A 100 5.58 5.07 -1.03
C LEU A 100 6.69 6.09 -1.31
N TRP A 101 6.40 7.11 -2.11
CA TRP A 101 7.31 8.21 -2.40
C TRP A 101 7.47 9.15 -1.21
N ASN A 102 6.36 9.54 -0.58
CA ASN A 102 6.33 10.62 0.41
C ASN A 102 6.38 10.16 1.87
N THR A 103 6.31 8.86 2.15
CA THR A 103 6.42 8.33 3.52
C THR A 103 7.85 8.42 4.06
N GLY A 104 8.01 8.50 5.38
CA GLY A 104 9.32 8.40 6.03
C GLY A 104 9.97 7.05 5.73
N GLY A 105 11.14 7.07 5.08
CA GLY A 105 11.82 5.87 4.58
C GLY A 105 11.40 5.42 3.17
N GLY A 106 10.52 6.19 2.52
CA GLY A 106 10.10 6.02 1.13
C GLY A 106 11.13 6.49 0.10
N GLY A 107 10.79 6.34 -1.18
CA GLY A 107 11.64 6.80 -2.29
C GLY A 107 11.36 6.08 -3.61
N ILE A 108 12.11 6.43 -4.66
CA ILE A 108 11.90 5.90 -6.02
C ILE A 108 12.01 4.38 -6.06
N ASP A 109 12.92 3.77 -5.29
CA ASP A 109 13.11 2.32 -5.25
C ASP A 109 11.86 1.59 -4.76
N ALA A 110 11.14 2.15 -3.79
CA ALA A 110 9.88 1.57 -3.31
C ALA A 110 8.78 1.70 -4.37
N VAL A 111 8.77 2.80 -5.13
CA VAL A 111 7.84 2.99 -6.24
C VAL A 111 8.16 2.04 -7.40
N MET A 112 9.43 1.78 -7.69
CA MET A 112 9.83 0.80 -8.70
C MET A 112 9.43 -0.62 -8.29
N ASP A 113 9.65 -0.99 -7.02
CA ASP A 113 9.19 -2.29 -6.49
C ASP A 113 7.67 -2.49 -6.61
N LEU A 114 6.89 -1.40 -6.53
CA LEU A 114 5.43 -1.43 -6.75
C LEU A 114 5.09 -1.75 -8.22
N LEU A 115 5.85 -1.18 -9.16
CA LEU A 115 5.58 -1.27 -10.60
C LEU A 115 6.20 -2.51 -11.26
N GLU A 116 7.14 -3.19 -10.60
CA GLU A 116 7.75 -4.43 -11.08
C GLU A 116 6.76 -5.60 -11.15
N GLU A 117 6.83 -6.37 -12.23
CA GLU A 117 6.12 -7.64 -12.38
C GLU A 117 6.64 -8.65 -11.33
N GLY A 118 5.79 -9.02 -10.37
CA GLY A 118 6.07 -10.03 -9.34
C GLY A 118 6.40 -9.49 -7.95
N GLY A 119 6.72 -8.19 -7.81
CA GLY A 119 6.99 -7.54 -6.52
C GLY A 119 5.73 -6.97 -5.88
N GLY A 120 5.05 -6.09 -6.63
CA GLY A 120 3.82 -5.43 -6.22
C GLY A 120 3.92 -4.65 -4.90
N TYR A 121 2.77 -4.22 -4.41
CA TYR A 121 2.66 -3.42 -3.19
C TYR A 121 3.34 -4.06 -1.94
N PRO A 122 3.30 -5.40 -1.71
CA PRO A 122 3.96 -6.01 -0.55
C PRO A 122 5.49 -5.88 -0.53
N LYS A 123 6.15 -5.97 -1.69
CA LYS A 123 7.61 -5.80 -1.80
C LYS A 123 7.99 -4.34 -1.48
N ALA A 124 7.30 -3.40 -2.11
CA ALA A 124 7.49 -1.97 -1.90
C ALA A 124 7.28 -1.56 -0.43
N LEU A 125 6.21 -2.06 0.19
CA LEU A 125 5.92 -1.80 1.59
C LEU A 125 7.00 -2.39 2.51
N GLY A 126 7.51 -3.59 2.20
CA GLY A 126 8.60 -4.19 2.95
C GLY A 126 9.88 -3.37 2.92
N ARG A 127 10.21 -2.74 1.79
CA ARG A 127 11.33 -1.81 1.70
C ARG A 127 11.14 -0.61 2.62
N VAL A 128 9.96 0.00 2.58
CA VAL A 128 9.62 1.13 3.47
C VAL A 128 9.71 0.74 4.94
N MET A 129 9.23 -0.44 5.31
CA MET A 129 9.32 -0.91 6.70
C MET A 129 10.77 -1.17 7.11
N GLN A 130 11.61 -1.72 6.23
CA GLN A 130 13.04 -1.93 6.49
C GLN A 130 13.80 -0.61 6.70
N SER A 131 13.59 0.39 5.84
CA SER A 131 14.23 1.70 5.97
C SER A 131 13.77 2.45 7.23
N SER A 132 12.61 2.07 7.77
CA SER A 132 12.03 2.60 9.01
C SER A 132 12.50 1.87 10.28
N GLY A 133 13.37 0.85 10.17
CA GLY A 133 13.78 0.02 11.30
C GLY A 133 12.71 -0.99 11.77
N LEU A 134 11.65 -1.19 10.99
CA LEU A 134 10.55 -2.14 11.24
C LEU A 134 10.67 -3.41 10.39
N GLY A 135 11.85 -3.66 9.83
CA GLY A 135 12.08 -4.74 8.85
C GLY A 135 11.79 -6.14 9.40
N ASP A 136 12.17 -6.41 10.64
CA ASP A 136 11.97 -7.73 11.24
C ASP A 136 10.52 -7.96 11.68
N GLN A 137 9.86 -6.93 12.22
CA GLN A 137 8.43 -6.96 12.52
C GLN A 137 7.61 -7.19 11.25
N TRP A 138 7.98 -6.53 10.15
CA TRP A 138 7.34 -6.73 8.85
C TRP A 138 7.53 -8.16 8.32
N LYS A 139 8.74 -8.72 8.42
CA LYS A 139 8.99 -10.11 8.03
C LYS A 139 8.13 -11.08 8.83
N ILE A 140 8.06 -10.92 10.16
CA ILE A 140 7.24 -11.76 11.04
C ILE A 140 5.76 -11.67 10.63
N LEU A 141 5.24 -10.45 10.46
CA LEU A 141 3.86 -10.23 10.03
C LEU A 141 3.59 -10.90 8.69
N ARG A 142 4.48 -10.73 7.71
CA ARG A 142 4.33 -11.32 6.38
C ARG A 142 4.36 -12.85 6.45
N THR A 143 5.31 -13.44 7.18
CA THR A 143 5.38 -14.89 7.38
C THR A 143 4.11 -15.43 8.04
N TRP A 144 3.55 -14.69 9.01
CA TRP A 144 2.29 -15.07 9.63
C TRP A 144 1.12 -14.99 8.65
N LEU A 145 0.99 -13.90 7.89
CA LEU A 145 -0.07 -13.73 6.87
C LEU A 145 0.01 -14.78 5.76
N ASP A 146 1.22 -15.04 5.25
CA ASP A 146 1.47 -16.08 4.25
C ASP A 146 1.14 -17.47 4.82
N GLY A 147 1.47 -17.72 6.10
CA GLY A 147 1.12 -18.94 6.83
C GLY A 147 -0.39 -19.13 7.04
N VAL A 148 -1.12 -18.07 7.37
CA VAL A 148 -2.59 -18.10 7.50
C VAL A 148 -3.26 -18.38 6.16
N GLY A 149 -2.73 -17.81 5.07
CA GLY A 149 -3.17 -18.11 3.70
C GLY A 149 -3.01 -19.59 3.35
N LEU A 150 -1.86 -20.18 3.68
CA LEU A 150 -1.58 -21.61 3.46
C LEU A 150 -2.50 -22.53 4.29
N THR A 151 -2.81 -22.18 5.54
CA THR A 151 -3.76 -22.95 6.37
C THR A 151 -5.21 -22.85 5.89
N SER A 152 -5.57 -21.77 5.20
CA SER A 152 -6.91 -21.59 4.64
C SER A 152 -7.11 -22.42 3.36
N GLU A 153 -6.06 -22.66 2.59
CA GLU A 153 -6.09 -23.54 1.40
C GLU A 153 -6.03 -25.03 1.75
N THR A 154 -5.44 -25.41 2.89
CA THR A 154 -5.41 -26.82 3.35
C THR A 154 -6.69 -27.30 4.02
N ALA A 155 -7.69 -26.42 4.19
CA ALA A 155 -9.03 -26.81 4.66
C ALA A 155 -9.94 -27.37 3.54
N SER A 156 -9.36 -27.92 2.47
CA SER A 156 -10.06 -28.88 1.61
C SER A 156 -9.98 -30.25 2.26
N THR A 157 -11.04 -30.62 2.97
CA THR A 157 -11.27 -31.89 3.67
C THR A 157 -10.64 -33.11 2.96
N PRO A 158 -9.76 -33.89 3.60
CA PRO A 158 -9.47 -35.24 3.12
C PRO A 158 -10.72 -36.08 3.34
N ASN A 159 -11.33 -36.57 2.27
CA ASN A 159 -12.43 -37.54 2.36
C ASN A 159 -11.84 -38.88 2.83
N LEU A 160 -11.67 -39.06 4.14
CA LEU A 160 -11.33 -40.34 4.78
C LEU A 160 -12.60 -41.19 4.90
N THR A 161 -13.11 -41.71 3.79
CA THR A 161 -14.03 -42.86 3.82
C THR A 161 -13.22 -44.15 3.71
N GLY A 162 -12.66 -44.57 4.83
CA GLY A 162 -12.15 -45.92 5.05
C GLY A 162 -13.04 -46.67 6.03
N GLY A 163 -13.86 -47.59 5.51
CA GLY A 163 -14.22 -48.88 6.12
C GLY A 163 -15.14 -48.93 7.34
N LEU A 164 -16.32 -49.53 7.16
CA LEU A 164 -17.00 -50.32 8.20
C LEU A 164 -17.58 -51.59 7.54
N ASN A 165 -16.79 -52.66 7.55
CA ASN A 165 -17.28 -54.03 7.39
C ASN A 165 -17.87 -54.46 8.72
N THR A 166 -19.18 -54.69 8.78
CA THR A 166 -19.85 -55.41 9.87
C THR A 166 -20.37 -56.73 9.33
N SER A 167 -19.86 -57.82 9.89
CA SER A 167 -20.29 -59.19 9.66
C SER A 167 -21.71 -59.43 10.18
N VAL A 168 -22.58 -60.04 9.35
CA VAL A 168 -23.56 -61.07 9.73
C VAL A 168 -23.70 -62.03 8.55
#